data_AF-A0A2H1K6C3-F1
#
_entry.id   AF-A0A2H1K6C3-F1
#
_cell.length_a   1.000
_cell.length_b   1.000
_cell.length_c   1.000
_cell.angle_alpha   90.00
_cell.angle_beta   90.00
_cell.angle_gamma   90.00
#
_symmetry.space_group_name_H-M   'P 1'
#
loop_
_entity.id
_entity.type
_entity.pdbx_description
1 polymer ?
#
loop_
_entity_poly.entity_id
_entity_poly.type
_entity_poly.pdbx_seq_one_letter_code
_entity_poly.pdbx_strand_id
1 'polypeptide(L)'
;MRALNKPPRHDTVMHAALTFDDTLLMGSDDTTGDGGPRLGIALSYMAADLATADTVFAALADGGEIQMPLGPTFWFEGFGMCLDRYGVPWIVDTARSSEGSGE
;
A
#
# COMPACT_ATOMS: atom_id res chain seq x y z
N MET A 1 12.83 32.28 -13.29
CA MET A 1 13.43 30.98 -12.93
C MET A 1 14.08 31.09 -11.56
N ARG A 2 13.57 30.40 -10.54
CA ARG A 2 14.26 30.23 -9.25
C ARG A 2 14.30 28.72 -8.95
N ALA A 3 15.48 28.13 -9.01
CA ALA A 3 15.81 26.94 -8.23
C ALA A 3 16.65 27.48 -7.04
N LEU A 4 16.11 27.45 -5.82
CA LEU A 4 16.21 26.35 -4.86
C LEU A 4 17.61 26.28 -4.23
N ASN A 5 17.77 26.98 -3.11
CA ASN A 5 18.70 26.57 -2.06
C ASN A 5 17.88 26.42 -0.77
N LYS A 6 17.01 25.41 -0.73
CA LYS A 6 16.40 24.98 0.52
C LYS A 6 17.47 24.15 1.23
N PRO A 7 17.88 24.51 2.45
CA PRO A 7 18.91 23.74 3.16
C PRO A 7 18.46 22.28 3.27
N PRO A 8 19.40 21.32 3.17
CA PRO A 8 19.07 19.91 3.30
C PRO A 8 18.34 19.68 4.63
N ARG A 9 17.24 18.93 4.58
CA ARG A 9 16.56 18.49 5.80
C ARG A 9 17.45 17.41 6.42
N HIS A 10 17.99 17.70 7.60
CA HIS A 10 18.98 16.82 8.24
C HIS A 10 18.35 15.56 8.89
N ASP A 11 17.02 15.50 8.99
CA ASP A 11 16.26 14.40 9.59
C ASP A 11 15.37 13.69 8.56
N THR A 12 15.92 13.39 7.37
CA THR A 12 15.20 12.61 6.33
C THR A 12 15.82 11.23 6.14
N VAL A 13 14.97 10.25 5.85
CA VAL A 13 15.35 8.89 5.51
C VAL A 13 15.83 8.84 4.06
N MET A 14 17.14 8.64 3.88
CA MET A 14 17.72 8.43 2.54
C MET A 14 17.41 7.03 2.00
N HIS A 15 17.37 6.02 2.87
CA HIS A 15 17.07 4.64 2.52
C HIS A 15 16.48 3.91 3.72
N ALA A 16 15.27 3.39 3.56
CA ALA A 16 14.65 2.45 4.47
C ALA A 16 14.31 1.16 3.74
N ALA A 17 14.49 0.06 4.45
CA ALA A 17 14.15 -1.29 4.02
C ALA A 17 13.35 -1.95 5.15
N LEU A 18 12.10 -2.28 4.86
CA LEU A 18 11.24 -3.05 5.74
C LEU A 18 11.13 -4.46 5.16
N THR A 19 11.53 -5.45 5.94
CA THR A 19 11.44 -6.86 5.59
C THR A 19 10.35 -7.54 6.41
N PHE A 20 9.50 -8.31 5.74
CA PHE A 20 8.50 -9.17 6.37
C PHE A 20 8.32 -10.42 5.50
N ASP A 21 8.44 -11.59 6.12
CA ASP A 21 8.56 -12.87 5.43
C ASP A 21 9.61 -12.82 4.30
N ASP A 22 9.24 -13.22 3.08
CA ASP A 22 10.08 -13.14 1.88
C ASP A 22 9.91 -11.80 1.11
N THR A 23 9.25 -10.81 1.70
CA THR A 23 8.97 -9.51 1.09
C THR A 23 9.94 -8.43 1.59
N LEU A 24 10.38 -7.58 0.66
CA LEU A 24 11.16 -6.38 0.92
C LEU A 24 10.42 -5.17 0.38
N LEU A 25 10.01 -4.26 1.27
CA LEU A 25 9.49 -2.95 0.92
C LEU A 25 10.56 -1.90 1.19
N MET A 26 10.92 -1.11 0.18
CA MET A 26 11.89 -0.03 0.32
C MET A 26 11.25 1.32 0.13
N GLY A 27 11.78 2.33 0.81
CA GLY A 27 11.33 3.71 0.70
C GLY A 27 12.42 4.71 1.07
N SER A 28 12.18 5.96 0.71
CA SER A 28 12.99 7.11 1.08
C SER A 28 12.09 8.33 1.17
N ASP A 29 12.51 9.35 1.91
CA ASP A 29 11.85 10.64 1.90
C ASP A 29 12.12 11.37 0.59
N ASP A 30 11.10 12.10 0.12
CA ASP A 30 11.28 13.07 -0.95
C ASP A 30 11.96 14.33 -0.39
N THR A 31 13.25 14.48 -0.72
CA THR A 31 14.06 15.63 -0.31
C THR A 31 13.68 16.93 -1.02
N THR A 32 12.93 16.88 -2.13
CA THR A 32 12.41 18.08 -2.79
C THR A 32 11.26 18.70 -1.98
N GLY A 33 10.51 17.86 -1.27
CA GLY A 33 9.42 18.24 -0.39
C GLY A 33 8.18 18.74 -1.11
N ASP A 34 8.08 18.49 -2.41
CA ASP A 34 6.84 18.68 -3.17
C ASP A 34 5.90 17.46 -3.03
N GLY A 35 6.43 16.35 -2.51
CA GLY A 35 5.67 15.15 -2.18
C GLY A 35 5.00 14.54 -3.40
N GLY A 36 5.47 14.85 -4.62
CA GLY A 36 4.81 14.66 -5.91
C GLY A 36 3.94 13.39 -6.02
N PRO A 37 2.88 13.45 -6.83
CA PRO A 37 1.80 12.48 -6.73
C PRO A 37 2.30 11.06 -7.01
N ARG A 38 1.88 10.11 -6.15
CA ARG A 38 2.13 8.68 -6.34
C ARG A 38 1.23 8.15 -7.45
N LEU A 39 1.56 8.46 -8.71
CA LEU A 39 0.73 8.12 -9.86
C LEU A 39 1.18 6.81 -10.51
N GLY A 40 0.19 6.01 -10.92
CA GLY A 40 0.42 4.82 -11.73
C GLY A 40 1.02 3.61 -11.01
N ILE A 41 1.09 3.64 -9.66
CA ILE A 41 1.57 2.53 -8.84
C ILE A 41 0.67 2.35 -7.60
N ALA A 42 0.42 1.09 -7.25
CA ALA A 42 -0.16 0.69 -5.97
C ALA A 42 0.67 -0.48 -5.41
N LEU A 43 0.77 -0.56 -4.08
CA LEU A 43 1.35 -1.71 -3.40
C LEU A 43 0.25 -2.75 -3.19
N SER A 44 0.51 -4.01 -3.49
CA SER A 44 -0.42 -5.13 -3.28
C SER A 44 0.09 -6.00 -2.14
N TYR A 45 -0.80 -6.32 -1.21
CA TYR A 45 -0.57 -7.27 -0.12
C TYR A 45 -1.60 -8.40 -0.21
N MET A 46 -1.11 -9.61 -0.49
CA MET A 46 -1.92 -10.82 -0.49
C MET A 46 -1.90 -11.45 0.91
N ALA A 47 -3.01 -11.36 1.61
CA ALA A 47 -3.22 -11.92 2.93
C ALA A 47 -3.42 -13.44 2.88
N ALA A 48 -2.97 -14.12 3.93
CA ALA A 48 -3.11 -15.58 4.07
C ALA A 48 -4.58 -16.02 4.23
N ASP A 49 -5.41 -15.17 4.85
CA ASP A 49 -6.83 -15.40 5.08
C ASP A 49 -7.60 -14.07 5.23
N LEU A 50 -8.94 -14.15 5.28
CA LEU A 50 -9.81 -12.98 5.40
C LEU A 50 -9.58 -12.21 6.70
N ALA A 51 -9.27 -12.89 7.81
CA ALA A 51 -9.04 -12.23 9.11
C ALA A 51 -7.77 -11.37 9.10
N THR A 52 -6.72 -11.87 8.43
CA THR A 52 -5.48 -11.12 8.19
C THR A 52 -5.74 -9.96 7.25
N ALA A 53 -6.52 -10.17 6.18
CA ALA A 53 -6.93 -9.12 5.26
C ALA A 53 -7.68 -7.99 5.99
N ASP A 54 -8.66 -8.32 6.84
CA ASP A 54 -9.41 -7.35 7.64
C ASP A 54 -8.49 -6.54 8.55
N THR A 55 -7.56 -7.21 9.25
CA THR A 55 -6.64 -6.56 10.17
C THR A 55 -5.69 -5.59 9.45
N VAL A 56 -5.09 -6.03 8.34
CA VAL A 56 -4.15 -5.22 7.56
C VAL A 56 -4.87 -4.08 6.86
N PHE A 57 -6.04 -4.33 6.26
CA PHE A 57 -6.83 -3.31 5.59
C PHE A 57 -7.27 -2.22 6.56
N ALA A 58 -7.76 -2.60 7.75
CA ALA A 58 -8.15 -1.63 8.78
C ALA A 58 -6.96 -0.75 9.23
N ALA A 59 -5.77 -1.34 9.39
CA ALA A 59 -4.57 -0.61 9.78
C ALA A 59 -4.06 0.34 8.68
N LEU A 60 -4.11 -0.08 7.41
CA LEU A 60 -3.72 0.75 6.27
C LEU A 60 -4.71 1.89 6.03
N ALA A 61 -6.01 1.61 6.16
CA ALA A 61 -7.06 2.60 5.96
C ALA A 61 -7.19 3.61 7.10
N ASP A 62 -6.63 3.34 8.29
CA ASP A 62 -6.69 4.25 9.43
C ASP A 62 -6.01 5.60 9.13
N GLY A 63 -6.80 6.68 9.23
CA GLY A 63 -6.36 8.03 8.87
C GLY A 63 -6.15 8.25 7.37
N GLY A 64 -6.52 7.29 6.53
CA GLY A 64 -6.44 7.33 5.07
C GLY A 64 -7.79 7.50 4.37
N GLU A 65 -7.91 6.97 3.17
CA GLU A 65 -9.12 7.00 2.35
C GLU A 65 -9.45 5.60 1.81
N ILE A 66 -10.66 5.10 2.09
CA ILE A 66 -11.14 3.86 1.48
C ILE A 66 -11.63 4.16 0.07
N GLN A 67 -10.96 3.61 -0.94
CA GLN A 67 -11.35 3.71 -2.35
C GLN A 67 -12.35 2.59 -2.71
N MET A 68 -12.13 1.40 -2.16
CA MET A 68 -13.02 0.25 -2.25
C MET A 68 -12.98 -0.49 -0.92
N PRO A 69 -14.11 -0.60 -0.19
CA PRO A 69 -14.16 -1.37 1.06
C PRO A 69 -13.74 -2.82 0.82
N LEU A 70 -13.02 -3.40 1.78
CA LEU A 70 -12.68 -4.81 1.75
C LEU A 70 -13.96 -5.66 1.78
N GLY A 71 -14.09 -6.56 0.81
CA GLY A 71 -15.21 -7.47 0.72
C GLY A 71 -15.01 -8.54 -0.36
N PRO A 72 -15.94 -9.51 -0.48
CA PRO A 72 -15.81 -10.58 -1.44
C PRO A 72 -16.01 -10.08 -2.88
N THR A 73 -15.30 -10.70 -3.80
CA THR A 73 -15.48 -10.55 -5.25
C THR A 73 -15.74 -11.93 -5.88
N PHE A 74 -15.86 -12.01 -7.20
CA PHE A 74 -16.12 -13.30 -7.86
C PHE A 74 -14.90 -14.23 -7.92
N TRP A 75 -13.71 -13.77 -7.53
CA TRP A 75 -12.48 -14.58 -7.52
C TRP A 75 -11.68 -14.47 -6.21
N PHE A 76 -12.05 -13.58 -5.28
CA PHE A 76 -11.41 -13.43 -3.96
C PHE A 76 -12.45 -13.44 -2.84
N GLU A 77 -12.12 -14.10 -1.72
CA GLU A 77 -12.91 -14.00 -0.49
C GLU A 77 -12.82 -12.59 0.12
N GLY A 78 -11.68 -11.91 -0.02
CA GLY A 78 -11.50 -10.50 0.33
C GLY A 78 -10.69 -9.74 -0.71
N PHE A 79 -11.19 -8.57 -1.11
CA PHE A 79 -10.51 -7.61 -1.98
C PHE A 79 -10.91 -6.19 -1.61
N GLY A 80 -9.94 -5.29 -1.46
CA GLY A 80 -10.16 -3.91 -1.07
C GLY A 80 -9.04 -3.00 -1.55
N MET A 81 -9.34 -1.71 -1.65
CA MET A 81 -8.39 -0.66 -2.06
C MET A 81 -8.50 0.53 -1.12
N CYS A 82 -7.36 1.07 -0.69
CA CYS A 82 -7.32 2.28 0.12
C CYS A 82 -6.06 3.11 -0.19
N LEU A 83 -6.12 4.39 0.15
CA LEU A 83 -4.94 5.21 0.37
C LEU A 83 -4.64 5.18 1.87
N ASP A 84 -3.39 4.96 2.25
CA ASP A 84 -3.00 5.13 3.64
C ASP A 84 -2.93 6.61 4.05
N ARG A 85 -2.68 6.89 5.33
CA ARG A 85 -2.54 8.27 5.84
C ARG A 85 -1.44 9.10 5.19
N TYR A 86 -0.54 8.48 4.43
CA TYR A 86 0.54 9.13 3.68
C TYR A 86 0.21 9.28 2.19
N GLY A 87 -0.98 8.84 1.77
CA GLY A 87 -1.43 8.88 0.38
C GLY A 87 -0.82 7.79 -0.50
N VAL A 88 -0.27 6.72 0.08
CA VAL A 88 0.23 5.57 -0.70
C VAL A 88 -0.97 4.69 -1.08
N PRO A 89 -1.15 4.36 -2.37
CA PRO A 89 -2.22 3.45 -2.79
C PRO A 89 -1.89 1.99 -2.44
N TRP A 90 -2.85 1.31 -1.81
CA TRP A 90 -2.78 -0.08 -1.40
C TRP A 90 -3.93 -0.91 -1.98
N ILE A 91 -3.61 -2.13 -2.38
CA ILE A 91 -4.54 -3.22 -2.68
C ILE A 91 -4.31 -4.30 -1.63
N VAL A 92 -5.38 -4.74 -0.97
CA VAL A 92 -5.35 -5.89 -0.05
C VAL A 92 -6.29 -6.95 -0.61
N ASP A 93 -5.76 -8.15 -0.79
CA ASP A 93 -6.51 -9.28 -1.34
C ASP A 93 -6.20 -10.58 -0.58
N THR A 94 -7.11 -11.54 -0.64
CA THR A 94 -6.84 -12.92 -0.19
C THR A 94 -6.31 -13.75 -1.35
N ALA A 95 -5.80 -14.96 -1.07
CA ALA A 95 -5.56 -15.94 -2.12
C ALA A 95 -6.84 -16.15 -2.97
N ARG A 96 -6.64 -16.36 -4.28
CA ARG A 96 -7.74 -16.60 -5.22
C ARG A 96 -8.48 -17.86 -4.79
N SER A 97 -9.80 -17.78 -4.67
CA SER A 97 -10.61 -18.98 -4.42
C SER A 97 -10.39 -19.95 -5.58
N SER A 98 -10.02 -21.20 -5.29
CA SER A 98 -9.90 -22.21 -6.34
C SER A 98 -11.26 -22.37 -7.02
N GLU A 99 -11.37 -22.00 -8.29
CA GLU A 99 -12.49 -22.43 -9.11
C GLU A 99 -12.53 -23.96 -9.07
N GLY A 100 -13.66 -24.51 -8.64
CA GLY A 100 -13.91 -25.93 -8.82
C GLY A 100 -13.67 -26.27 -10.29
N SER A 101 -12.82 -27.26 -10.53
CA SER A 101 -12.61 -27.92 -11.81
C SER A 101 -13.96 -28.20 -12.46
N GLY A 102 -14.35 -27.33 -13.40
CA GLY A 102 -15.46 -27.55 -14.32
C GLY A 102 -14.86 -27.78 -15.69
N GLU A 103 -14.86 -29.05 -16.11
CA GLU A 103 -14.78 -29.46 -17.52
C GLU A 103 -15.87 -28.80 -18.37
#